data_AF-G4YV06-F1
#
_entry.id   AF-G4YV06-F1
#
_cell.length_a   1.000
_cell.length_b   1.000
_cell.length_c   1.000
_cell.angle_alpha   90.00
_cell.angle_beta   90.00
_cell.angle_gamma   90.00
#
_symmetry.space_group_name_H-M   'P 1'
#
loop_
_entity.id
_entity.type
_entity.pdbx_description
1 polymer ?
#
loop_
_entity_poly.entity_id
_entity_poly.type
_entity_poly.pdbx_seq_one_letter_code
_entity_poly.pdbx_strand_id
1 'polypeptide(L)'
;IYFAHMKNNQGGERPRDPRHIYANPLQPSICPIVALGLYWTVSNFDGSDLLFPGNNQYERFRKCWLQLLSQDDVATELKRQGLDANELGTHSMRKGSATF
;
A
#
# COMPACT_ATOMS: atom_id res chain seq x y z
N ILE A 1 -15.01 10.96 -13.49
CA ILE A 1 -14.21 9.93 -12.79
C ILE A 1 -14.92 8.59 -12.99
N TYR A 2 -14.25 7.59 -13.57
CA TYR A 2 -14.82 6.25 -13.75
C TYR A 2 -14.48 5.41 -12.51
N PHE A 3 -15.50 4.89 -11.82
CA PHE A 3 -15.31 4.06 -10.63
C PHE A 3 -15.32 2.58 -11.03
N ALA A 4 -14.29 1.84 -10.62
CA ALA A 4 -14.21 0.41 -10.92
C ALA A 4 -15.32 -0.35 -10.19
N HIS A 5 -16.18 -1.05 -10.94
CA HIS A 5 -17.28 -1.85 -10.40
C HIS A 5 -16.83 -3.21 -9.80
N MET A 6 -15.56 -3.60 -9.98
CA MET A 6 -15.06 -4.90 -9.54
C MET A 6 -13.81 -4.78 -8.66
N LYS A 7 -13.87 -5.44 -7.50
CA LYS A 7 -12.81 -5.44 -6.47
C LYS A 7 -11.77 -6.55 -6.67
N ASN A 8 -11.96 -7.45 -7.62
CA ASN A 8 -11.07 -8.58 -7.88
C ASN A 8 -10.04 -8.33 -9.00
N ASN A 9 -10.18 -7.26 -9.79
CA ASN A 9 -9.22 -6.89 -10.84
C ASN A 9 -8.11 -5.98 -10.30
N GLN A 10 -7.36 -6.47 -9.30
CA GLN A 10 -6.30 -5.67 -8.66
C GLN A 10 -5.09 -5.47 -9.59
N GLY A 11 -4.75 -6.47 -10.40
CA GLY A 11 -3.63 -6.42 -11.34
C GLY A 11 -3.88 -5.56 -12.59
N GLY A 12 -5.11 -5.07 -12.79
CA GLY A 12 -5.45 -4.26 -13.97
C GLY A 12 -5.39 -5.05 -15.28
N GLU A 13 -5.38 -6.38 -15.23
CA GLU A 13 -5.23 -7.27 -16.40
C GLU A 13 -6.43 -7.21 -17.34
N ARG A 14 -7.58 -6.71 -16.86
CA ARG A 14 -8.75 -6.54 -17.71
C ARG A 14 -8.65 -5.28 -18.55
N PRO A 15 -8.86 -5.38 -19.86
CA PRO A 15 -8.95 -4.22 -20.72
C PRO A 15 -10.04 -3.27 -20.22
N ARG A 16 -9.74 -1.96 -20.17
CA ARG A 16 -10.64 -0.81 -19.94
C ARG A 16 -10.85 -0.31 -18.51
N ASP A 17 -10.11 -0.79 -17.52
CA ASP A 17 -10.16 -0.23 -16.15
C ASP A 17 -8.83 0.46 -15.75
N PRO A 18 -8.37 1.53 -16.44
CA PRO A 18 -7.18 2.25 -16.00
C PRO A 18 -7.43 2.83 -14.59
N ARG A 19 -6.54 2.50 -13.66
CA ARG A 19 -6.56 3.06 -12.29
C ARG A 19 -5.62 4.26 -12.26
N HIS A 20 -6.17 5.41 -11.88
CA HIS A 20 -5.38 6.62 -11.69
C HIS A 20 -4.99 6.75 -10.22
N ILE A 21 -3.72 7.04 -9.97
CA ILE A 21 -3.18 7.40 -8.67
C ILE A 21 -2.82 8.88 -8.74
N TYR A 22 -3.37 9.68 -7.82
CA TYR A 22 -3.16 11.13 -7.79
C TYR A 22 -2.19 11.52 -6.68
N ALA A 23 -1.46 12.62 -6.89
CA ALA A 23 -0.66 13.23 -5.86
C ALA A 23 -1.56 13.91 -4.80
N ASN A 24 -1.15 13.84 -3.54
CA ASN A 24 -1.68 14.64 -2.45
C ASN A 24 -0.57 15.54 -1.86
N PRO A 25 -0.21 16.65 -2.53
CA PRO A 25 0.90 17.50 -2.08
C PRO A 25 0.62 18.20 -0.74
N LEU A 26 -0.65 18.35 -0.34
CA LEU A 26 -1.04 18.96 0.92
C LEU A 26 -0.80 18.04 2.11
N GLN A 27 -0.79 16.72 1.89
CA GLN A 27 -0.46 15.73 2.92
C GLN A 27 0.58 14.73 2.41
N PRO A 28 1.87 15.12 2.36
CA PRO A 28 2.94 14.29 1.81
C PRO A 28 3.08 12.93 2.47
N SER A 29 2.74 12.82 3.77
CA SER A 29 2.81 11.57 4.55
C SER A 29 1.87 10.46 4.04
N ILE A 30 0.81 10.81 3.31
CA ILE A 30 -0.11 9.85 2.68
C ILE A 30 -0.12 9.97 1.15
N CYS A 31 0.79 10.76 0.57
CA CYS A 31 0.84 10.99 -0.87
C CYS A 31 1.51 9.79 -1.56
N PRO A 32 0.79 9.05 -2.42
CA PRO A 32 1.35 7.86 -3.06
C PRO A 32 2.51 8.18 -4.00
N ILE A 33 2.52 9.38 -4.61
CA ILE A 33 3.60 9.82 -5.51
C ILE A 33 4.88 10.13 -4.71
N VAL A 34 4.75 10.73 -3.52
CA VAL A 34 5.90 10.97 -2.63
C VAL A 34 6.42 9.64 -2.08
N ALA A 35 5.53 8.74 -1.65
CA ALA A 35 5.91 7.40 -1.18
C ALA A 35 6.68 6.62 -2.26
N LEU A 36 6.23 6.70 -3.52
CA LEU A 36 6.92 6.08 -4.66
C LEU A 36 8.31 6.71 -4.90
N GLY A 37 8.42 8.03 -4.82
CA GLY A 37 9.70 8.73 -4.92
C GLY A 37 10.69 8.30 -3.84
N LEU A 38 10.24 8.25 -2.58
CA LEU A 38 11.05 7.77 -1.45
C LEU A 38 11.50 6.32 -1.67
N TYR A 39 10.59 5.45 -2.11
CA TYR A 39 10.94 4.07 -2.46
C TYR A 39 12.05 4.03 -3.51
N TRP A 40 11.93 4.82 -4.58
CA TRP A 40 12.96 4.93 -5.61
C TRP A 40 14.32 5.36 -5.07
N THR A 41 14.35 6.32 -4.15
CA THR A 41 15.62 6.84 -3.60
C THR A 41 16.35 5.87 -2.69
N VAL A 42 15.65 4.90 -2.09
CA VAL A 42 16.23 3.98 -1.10
C VAL A 42 16.29 2.54 -1.59
N SER A 43 15.78 2.25 -2.79
CA SER A 43 15.73 0.90 -3.34
C SER A 43 16.86 0.62 -4.30
N ASN A 44 17.44 -0.57 -4.19
CA ASN A 44 18.31 -1.13 -5.20
C ASN A 44 17.47 -1.90 -6.22
N PHE A 45 17.58 -1.53 -7.49
CA PHE A 45 16.92 -2.23 -8.59
C PHE A 45 17.81 -3.38 -9.06
N ASP A 46 17.21 -4.56 -9.21
CA ASP A 46 17.91 -5.80 -9.57
C ASP A 46 18.14 -5.96 -11.08
N GLY A 47 17.94 -4.88 -11.84
CA GLY A 47 18.03 -4.87 -13.31
C GLY A 47 16.80 -5.47 -14.00
N SER A 48 15.76 -5.88 -13.27
CA SER A 48 14.48 -6.22 -13.86
C SER A 48 13.68 -4.98 -14.28
N ASP A 49 12.73 -5.14 -15.20
CA ASP A 49 11.77 -4.10 -15.60
C ASP A 49 10.63 -3.91 -14.57
N LEU A 50 10.75 -4.52 -13.38
CA LEU A 50 9.73 -4.48 -12.35
C LEU A 50 10.01 -3.32 -11.39
N LEU A 51 8.99 -2.49 -11.15
CA LEU A 51 9.05 -1.45 -10.11
C LEU A 51 9.29 -2.06 -8.72
N PHE A 52 8.68 -3.22 -8.46
CA PHE A 52 8.86 -3.95 -7.22
C PHE A 52 9.47 -5.33 -7.52
N PRO A 53 10.71 -5.62 -7.06
CA PRO A 53 11.41 -6.84 -7.44
C PRO A 53 10.74 -8.10 -6.87
N GLY A 54 11.02 -9.26 -7.46
CA GLY A 54 10.49 -10.57 -7.04
C GLY A 54 9.03 -10.84 -7.41
N ASN A 55 8.52 -12.03 -7.03
CA ASN A 55 7.23 -12.55 -7.50
C ASN A 55 6.14 -12.67 -6.41
N ASN A 56 6.43 -12.34 -5.15
CA ASN A 56 5.48 -12.46 -4.04
C ASN A 56 5.31 -11.15 -3.26
N GLN A 57 4.74 -10.16 -3.96
CA GLN A 57 4.52 -8.80 -3.46
C GLN A 57 3.62 -8.78 -2.23
N TYR A 58 2.58 -9.61 -2.22
CA TYR A 58 1.62 -9.71 -1.12
C TYR A 58 2.28 -10.18 0.18
N GLU A 59 3.03 -11.29 0.15
CA GLU A 59 3.69 -11.78 1.38
C GLU A 59 4.78 -10.83 1.85
N ARG A 60 5.50 -10.17 0.94
CA ARG A 60 6.49 -9.16 1.33
C ARG A 60 5.83 -8.00 2.06
N PHE A 61 4.77 -7.44 1.49
CA PHE A 61 3.99 -6.38 2.13
C PHE A 61 3.45 -6.84 3.48
N ARG A 62 2.86 -8.05 3.56
CA ARG A 62 2.34 -8.61 4.81
C ARG A 62 3.39 -8.74 5.90
N LYS A 63 4.60 -9.20 5.56
CA LYS A 63 5.71 -9.30 6.53
C LYS A 63 6.14 -7.92 7.04
N CYS A 64 6.38 -6.97 6.14
CA CYS A 64 6.74 -5.60 6.52
C CYS A 64 5.64 -4.93 7.35
N TRP A 65 4.37 -5.16 7.01
CA TRP A 65 3.21 -4.68 7.75
C TRP A 65 3.19 -5.21 9.19
N LEU A 66 3.33 -6.52 9.37
CA LEU A 66 3.35 -7.13 10.70
C LEU A 66 4.55 -6.65 11.54
N GLN A 67 5.71 -6.46 10.91
CA GLN A 67 6.89 -5.89 11.57
C GLN A 67 6.63 -4.45 12.03
N LEU A 68 6.03 -3.61 11.18
CA LEU A 68 5.66 -2.23 11.52
C LEU A 68 4.71 -2.18 12.72
N LEU A 69 3.65 -2.99 12.70
CA LEU A 69 2.68 -3.05 13.80
C LEU A 69 3.28 -3.56 15.12
N SER A 70 4.42 -4.24 15.06
CA SER A 70 5.13 -4.76 16.23
C SER A 70 6.14 -3.76 16.82
N GLN A 71 6.37 -2.61 16.19
CA GLN A 71 7.27 -1.59 16.73
C GLN A 71 6.62 -0.88 17.93
N ASP A 72 7.39 -0.64 18.99
CA ASP A 72 6.86 -0.13 20.26
C ASP A 72 6.14 1.22 20.13
N ASP A 73 6.68 2.13 19.32
CA ASP A 73 6.11 3.44 19.04
C ASP A 73 4.79 3.33 18.27
N VAL A 74 4.73 2.47 17.25
CA VAL A 74 3.53 2.20 16.46
C VAL A 74 2.46 1.52 17.32
N ALA A 75 2.81 0.49 18.08
CA ALA A 75 1.87 -0.20 18.96
C ALA A 75 1.30 0.73 20.05
N THR A 76 2.14 1.63 20.59
CA THR A 76 1.72 2.65 21.55
C THR A 76 0.72 3.62 20.91
N GLU A 77 0.99 4.08 19.69
CA GLU A 77 0.09 5.00 18.98
C GLU A 77 -1.24 4.33 18.61
N LEU A 78 -1.23 3.08 18.16
CA LEU A 78 -2.45 2.31 17.88
C LEU A 78 -3.33 2.21 19.13
N LYS A 79 -2.72 1.85 20.26
CA LYS A 79 -3.42 1.79 21.55
C LYS A 79 -3.97 3.17 21.96
N ARG A 80 -3.23 4.25 21.73
CA ARG A 80 -3.68 5.64 21.98
C ARG A 80 -4.92 5.99 21.14
N GLN A 81 -5.01 5.45 19.93
CA GLN A 81 -6.17 5.62 19.04
C GLN A 81 -7.29 4.61 19.29
N GLY A 82 -7.14 3.68 20.23
CA GLY A 82 -8.13 2.65 20.53
C GLY A 82 -8.21 1.54 19.48
N LEU A 83 -7.12 1.29 18.74
CA LEU A 83 -7.02 0.26 17.70
C LEU A 83 -6.16 -0.92 18.18
N ASP A 84 -6.59 -2.14 17.88
CA ASP A 84 -5.76 -3.34 18.06
C ASP A 84 -5.06 -3.72 16.74
N ALA A 85 -3.77 -4.05 16.81
CA ALA A 85 -2.98 -4.44 15.63
C ALA A 85 -3.59 -5.66 14.89
N ASN A 86 -4.25 -6.57 15.60
CA ASN A 86 -4.90 -7.75 15.02
C ASN A 86 -6.17 -7.42 14.23
N GLU A 87 -6.76 -6.25 14.45
CA GLU A 87 -7.90 -5.74 13.67
C GLU A 87 -7.45 -5.21 12.31
N LEU A 88 -6.16 -4.87 12.17
CA LEU A 88 -5.59 -4.31 10.96
C LEU A 88 -5.02 -5.40 10.04
N GLY A 89 -5.92 -6.06 9.31
CA GLY A 89 -5.59 -7.14 8.37
C GLY A 89 -5.23 -6.65 6.96
N THR A 90 -4.16 -7.23 6.37
CA THR A 90 -3.80 -7.04 4.95
C THR A 90 -4.91 -7.47 3.98
N HIS A 91 -5.75 -8.40 4.41
CA HIS A 91 -6.90 -8.86 3.65
C HIS A 91 -7.98 -7.78 3.46
N SER A 92 -8.14 -6.87 4.43
CA SER A 92 -9.09 -5.75 4.35
C SER A 92 -8.58 -4.66 3.40
N MET A 93 -7.28 -4.35 3.47
CA MET A 93 -6.62 -3.40 2.56
C MET A 93 -6.72 -3.84 1.09
N ARG A 94 -6.59 -5.15 0.84
CA ARG A 94 -6.77 -5.76 -0.48
C ARG A 94 -8.13 -5.45 -1.11
N LYS A 95 -9.19 -5.27 -0.32
CA LYS A 95 -10.54 -5.03 -0.84
C LYS A 95 -10.81 -3.58 -1.27
N GLY A 96 -9.80 -2.70 -1.20
CA GLY A 96 -9.89 -1.34 -1.74
C GLY A 96 -10.82 -0.44 -0.95
N SER A 97 -10.74 -0.47 0.39
CA SER A 97 -11.44 0.49 1.26
C SER A 97 -10.72 1.85 1.35
N ALA A 98 -9.98 2.24 0.30
CA ALA A 98 -9.36 3.56 0.23
C ALA A 98 -10.21 4.42 -0.70
N THR A 99 -11.21 5.08 -0.11
CA THR A 99 -11.90 6.21 -0.75
C THR A 99 -11.16 7.46 -0.29
N PHE A 100 -10.55 8.20 -1.21
CA PHE A 100 -10.14 9.58 -0.99
C PHE A 100 -11.09 10.47 -1.77
#